data_AF-A0A3D0VJX8-F1
#
_entry.id   AF-A0A3D0VJX8-F1
#
_cell.length_a   1.000
_cell.length_b   1.000
_cell.length_c   1.000
_cell.angle_alpha   90.00
_cell.angle_beta   90.00
_cell.angle_gamma   90.00
#
_symmetry.space_group_name_H-M   'P 1'
#
loop_
_entity.id
_entity.type
_entity.pdbx_description
1 polymer ?
#
loop_
_entity_poly.entity_id
_entity_poly.type
_entity_poly.pdbx_seq_one_letter_code
_entity_poly.pdbx_strand_id
1 'polypeptide(L)'
;MDMDAFVSYIVEKWPFIFLIIAATIFACWMVFSLKTVKRSTKKFESEGDCKHHADGVSKIESKLDKIYDLLLLGNTGIGTSMGKSQSPTQLSDIGVKFFESCGTKELIEDHGSYYASVMQAQKPSTALDVEKLAFDTLFMDTASDKFIAIKNYLYNNPEFEGIKVGLKDVCFVAGIKLRDIYLTAHPEIDPNK
;
A
#
# COMPACT_ATOMS: atom_id res chain seq x y z
N MET A 1 -24.89 0.16 92.59
CA MET A 1 -23.63 0.83 92.20
C MET A 1 -22.94 -0.20 91.32
N ASP A 2 -22.70 0.08 90.05
CA ASP A 2 -21.51 0.86 89.72
C ASP A 2 -21.60 1.53 88.35
N MET A 3 -22.78 2.06 87.98
CA MET A 3 -22.81 3.14 86.97
C MET A 3 -21.89 4.27 87.41
N ASP A 4 -21.88 4.61 88.71
CA ASP A 4 -20.99 5.64 89.26
C ASP A 4 -19.52 5.21 89.28
N ALA A 5 -19.18 3.93 89.50
CA ALA A 5 -17.78 3.48 89.44
C ALA A 5 -17.27 3.38 87.99
N PHE A 6 -18.14 3.01 87.04
CA PHE A 6 -17.81 3.00 85.62
C PHE A 6 -17.66 4.42 85.06
N VAL A 7 -18.52 5.35 85.48
CA VAL A 7 -18.42 6.77 85.14
C VAL A 7 -17.19 7.42 85.79
N SER A 8 -16.90 7.12 87.05
CA SER A 8 -15.68 7.56 87.75
C SER A 8 -14.41 7.10 87.02
N TYR A 9 -14.37 5.82 86.62
CA TYR A 9 -13.23 5.25 85.88
C TYR A 9 -13.04 5.88 84.49
N ILE A 10 -14.13 6.17 83.79
CA ILE A 10 -14.09 6.85 82.49
C ILE A 10 -13.63 8.31 82.64
N VAL A 11 -14.07 9.02 83.68
CA VAL A 11 -13.68 10.41 83.92
C VAL A 11 -12.21 10.53 84.32
N GLU A 12 -11.69 9.60 85.14
CA GLU A 12 -10.29 9.60 85.56
C GLU A 12 -9.32 9.23 84.42
N LYS A 13 -9.73 8.32 83.51
CA LYS A 13 -8.90 7.85 82.39
C LYS A 13 -9.31 8.42 81.02
N TRP A 14 -10.21 9.40 81.00
CA TRP A 14 -10.74 10.03 79.78
C TRP A 14 -9.67 10.50 78.78
N PRO A 15 -8.57 11.16 79.19
CA PRO A 15 -7.54 11.60 78.23
C PRO A 15 -6.81 10.43 77.56
N PHE A 16 -6.64 9.30 78.24
CA PHE A 16 -5.96 8.12 77.68
C PHE A 16 -6.87 7.34 76.72
N ILE A 17 -8.16 7.22 77.04
CA ILE A 17 -9.14 6.54 76.17
C ILE A 17 -9.32 7.32 74.87
N PHE A 18 -9.40 8.65 74.94
CA PHE A 18 -9.50 9.51 73.76
C PHE A 18 -8.27 9.39 72.86
N LEU A 19 -7.06 9.33 73.42
CA LEU A 19 -5.82 9.14 72.64
C LEU A 19 -5.80 7.80 71.88
N ILE A 20 -6.27 6.71 72.48
CA ILE A 20 -6.31 5.40 71.82
C ILE A 20 -7.31 5.40 70.66
N ILE A 21 -8.49 6.01 70.86
CA ILE A 21 -9.51 6.11 69.81
C ILE A 21 -9.02 7.04 68.68
N ALA A 22 -8.40 8.17 69.01
CA ALA A 22 -7.82 9.07 68.02
C ALA A 22 -6.69 8.39 67.21
N ALA A 23 -5.82 7.61 67.87
CA ALA A 23 -4.75 6.87 67.21
C ALA A 23 -5.27 5.78 66.26
N THR A 24 -6.34 5.07 66.62
CA THR A 24 -6.94 4.04 65.75
C THR A 24 -7.65 4.65 64.55
N ILE A 25 -8.36 5.77 64.73
CA ILE A 25 -8.98 6.52 63.62
C ILE A 25 -7.90 7.08 62.69
N PHE A 26 -6.80 7.63 63.23
CA PHE A 26 -5.69 8.14 62.44
C PHE A 26 -4.97 7.04 61.66
N ALA A 27 -4.75 5.87 62.27
CA ALA A 27 -4.18 4.71 61.59
C ALA A 27 -5.08 4.21 60.45
N CYS A 28 -6.40 4.14 60.68
CA CYS A 28 -7.37 3.80 59.63
C CYS A 28 -7.36 4.82 58.48
N TRP A 29 -7.31 6.12 58.79
CA TRP A 29 -7.22 7.18 57.79
C TRP A 29 -5.91 7.14 57.00
N MET A 30 -4.79 6.88 57.67
CA MET A 30 -3.48 6.77 57.04
C MET A 30 -3.41 5.58 56.07
N VAL A 31 -3.94 4.42 56.45
CA VAL A 31 -4.01 3.24 55.57
C VAL A 31 -4.93 3.50 54.37
N PHE A 32 -6.04 4.21 54.58
CA PHE A 32 -6.94 4.61 53.49
C PHE A 32 -6.27 5.59 52.53
N SER A 33 -5.58 6.61 53.06
CA SER A 33 -4.85 7.62 52.27
C SER A 33 -3.70 7.01 51.45
N LEU A 34 -2.95 6.06 52.03
CA LEU A 34 -1.91 5.33 51.31
C LEU A 34 -2.50 4.45 50.18
N LYS A 35 -3.69 3.87 50.39
CA LYS A 35 -4.40 3.11 49.35
C LYS A 35 -4.98 4.01 48.25
N THR A 36 -5.47 5.20 48.57
CA THR A 36 -5.99 6.14 47.56
C THR A 36 -4.86 6.70 46.69
N VAL A 37 -3.70 7.05 47.27
CA VAL A 37 -2.51 7.49 46.52
C VAL A 37 -1.97 6.37 45.61
N LYS A 38 -1.89 5.12 46.08
CA LYS A 38 -1.50 3.97 45.23
C LYS A 38 -2.51 3.64 44.13
N ARG A 39 -3.80 3.97 44.31
CA ARG A 39 -4.82 3.84 43.25
C ARG A 39 -4.66 4.92 42.18
N SER A 40 -4.29 6.14 42.57
CA SER A 40 -4.07 7.25 41.64
C SER A 40 -2.84 7.03 40.76
N THR A 41 -1.74 6.47 41.27
CA THR A 41 -0.55 6.19 40.44
C THR A 41 -0.78 5.08 39.41
N LYS A 42 -1.51 4.01 39.77
CA LYS A 42 -1.86 2.94 38.82
C LYS A 42 -2.79 3.41 37.69
N LYS A 43 -3.63 4.42 37.95
CA LYS A 43 -4.53 5.00 36.94
C LYS A 43 -3.76 5.82 35.89
N PHE A 44 -2.73 6.55 36.31
CA PHE A 44 -1.83 7.25 35.39
C PHE A 44 -0.95 6.30 34.55
N GLU A 45 -0.54 5.16 35.10
CA GLU A 45 0.25 4.15 34.39
C GLU A 45 -0.57 3.38 33.33
N SER A 46 -1.90 3.30 33.48
CA SER A 46 -2.79 2.69 32.48
C SER A 46 -3.28 3.66 31.39
N GLU A 47 -3.17 4.98 31.62
CA GLU A 47 -3.65 6.04 30.72
C GLU A 47 -2.50 6.73 29.97
N GLY A 48 -1.25 6.45 30.35
CA GLY A 48 -0.05 6.66 29.53
C GLY A 48 0.01 5.65 28.40
N ASP A 49 -0.91 5.79 27.44
CA ASP A 49 -1.13 4.88 26.33
C ASP A 49 -0.04 5.02 25.25
N CYS A 50 1.20 4.69 25.61
CA CYS A 50 2.28 4.47 24.64
C CYS A 50 2.02 3.23 23.77
N LYS A 51 1.04 2.38 24.11
CA LYS A 51 0.66 1.21 23.30
C LYS A 51 -0.10 1.64 22.05
N HIS A 52 -1.03 2.59 22.16
CA HIS A 52 -1.73 3.12 20.98
C HIS A 52 -0.80 3.85 20.02
N HIS A 53 0.22 4.54 20.54
CA HIS A 53 1.23 5.19 19.72
C HIS A 53 2.23 4.20 19.12
N ALA A 54 2.67 3.18 19.86
CA ALA A 54 3.53 2.12 19.33
C ALA A 54 2.83 1.29 18.24
N ASP A 55 1.54 0.99 18.42
CA ASP A 55 0.72 0.34 17.39
C ASP A 55 0.48 1.25 16.18
N GLY A 56 0.36 2.57 16.40
CA GLY A 56 0.28 3.55 15.33
C GLY A 56 1.57 3.61 14.52
N VAL A 57 2.72 3.66 15.19
CA VAL A 57 4.05 3.71 14.57
C VAL A 57 4.34 2.42 13.79
N SER A 58 4.08 1.24 14.37
CA SER A 58 4.28 -0.04 13.66
C SER A 58 3.37 -0.19 12.44
N LYS A 59 2.12 0.30 12.51
CA LYS A 59 1.24 0.36 11.34
C LYS A 59 1.75 1.31 10.27
N ILE A 60 2.31 2.45 10.65
CA ILE A 60 2.91 3.41 9.71
C ILE A 60 4.15 2.80 9.04
N GLU A 61 5.03 2.16 9.81
CA GLU A 61 6.19 1.43 9.30
C GLU A 61 5.78 0.35 8.29
N SER A 62 4.81 -0.50 8.63
CA SER A 62 4.33 -1.54 7.71
C SER A 62 3.71 -1.00 6.41
N LYS A 63 3.15 0.22 6.45
CA LYS A 63 2.63 0.90 5.25
C LYS A 63 3.75 1.53 4.44
N LEU A 64 4.77 2.09 5.10
CA LEU A 64 5.97 2.60 4.47
C LEU A 64 6.74 1.49 3.75
N ASP A 65 6.90 0.32 4.37
CA ASP A 65 7.53 -0.84 3.74
C ASP A 65 6.75 -1.28 2.51
N LYS A 66 5.43 -1.35 2.59
CA LYS A 66 4.60 -1.67 1.42
C LYS A 66 4.70 -0.62 0.33
N ILE A 67 4.73 0.67 0.67
CA ILE A 67 4.91 1.75 -0.32
C ILE A 67 6.31 1.66 -0.92
N TYR A 68 7.34 1.37 -0.13
CA TYR A 68 8.71 1.21 -0.58
C TYR A 68 8.83 0.00 -1.51
N ASP A 69 8.23 -1.14 -1.16
CA ASP A 69 8.13 -2.31 -2.03
C ASP A 69 7.35 -2.00 -3.31
N LEU A 70 6.26 -1.24 -3.23
CA LEU A 70 5.47 -0.81 -4.39
C LEU A 70 6.22 0.21 -5.25
N LEU A 71 7.06 1.05 -4.65
CA LEU A 71 7.96 1.95 -5.37
C LEU A 71 9.14 1.19 -5.98
N LEU A 72 9.68 0.17 -5.33
CA LEU A 72 10.72 -0.69 -5.92
C LEU A 72 10.16 -1.59 -7.03
N LEU A 73 8.93 -2.10 -6.87
CA LEU A 73 8.19 -2.85 -7.90
C LEU A 73 7.68 -1.93 -9.02
N GLY A 74 7.32 -0.69 -8.70
CA GLY A 74 6.82 0.33 -9.64
C GLY A 74 7.93 1.07 -10.38
N ASN A 75 9.15 1.12 -9.80
CA ASN A 75 10.35 1.69 -10.41
C ASN A 75 11.17 0.65 -11.20
N THR A 76 10.63 -0.55 -11.39
CA THR A 76 11.25 -1.62 -12.21
C THR A 76 10.48 -1.94 -13.48
N GLY A 77 9.53 -1.09 -13.89
CA GLY A 77 8.82 -1.24 -15.16
C GLY A 77 8.33 0.09 -15.71
N ILE A 78 8.52 0.27 -17.01
CA ILE A 78 8.37 1.54 -17.75
C ILE A 78 6.90 1.92 -18.00
N GLY A 79 5.94 1.08 -17.61
CA GLY A 79 4.50 1.32 -17.80
C GLY A 79 4.01 2.67 -17.25
N THR A 80 4.73 3.29 -16.31
CA THR A 80 4.40 4.60 -15.73
C THR A 80 5.08 5.80 -16.42
N SER A 81 6.22 5.64 -17.09
CA SER A 81 6.96 6.74 -17.73
C SER A 81 6.75 6.83 -19.25
N MET A 82 6.33 5.72 -19.88
CA MET A 82 6.01 5.67 -21.31
C MET A 82 4.54 5.89 -21.66
N GLY A 83 3.65 5.95 -20.66
CA GLY A 83 2.23 6.27 -20.85
C GLY A 83 1.85 7.64 -20.27
N LYS A 84 1.05 8.44 -20.96
CA LYS A 84 0.32 9.55 -20.33
C LYS A 84 -0.90 8.98 -19.61
N SER A 85 -1.15 9.37 -18.35
CA SER A 85 -2.36 9.03 -17.57
C SER A 85 -3.63 9.74 -18.07
N GLN A 86 -3.89 9.66 -19.37
CA GLN A 86 -5.16 10.00 -19.98
C GLN A 86 -5.67 8.72 -20.63
N SER A 87 -6.91 8.33 -20.34
CA SER A 87 -7.57 7.26 -21.09
C SER A 87 -8.06 7.85 -22.41
N PRO A 88 -7.78 7.22 -23.57
CA PRO A 88 -6.97 6.01 -23.76
C PRO A 88 -5.46 6.30 -23.61
N THR A 89 -4.73 5.39 -22.97
CA THR A 89 -3.29 5.55 -22.66
C THR A 89 -2.50 5.84 -23.93
N GLN A 90 -1.80 6.97 -23.98
CA GLN A 90 -0.95 7.38 -25.12
C GLN A 90 0.53 7.25 -24.78
N LEU A 91 1.35 6.97 -25.80
CA LEU A 91 2.80 6.96 -25.64
C LEU A 91 3.35 8.35 -25.30
N SER A 92 4.25 8.42 -24.32
CA SER A 92 5.09 9.58 -24.06
C SER A 92 6.21 9.69 -25.11
N ASP A 93 6.91 10.81 -25.15
CA ASP A 93 7.99 11.05 -26.12
C ASP A 93 9.10 9.98 -26.03
N ILE A 94 9.40 9.51 -24.81
CA ILE A 94 10.34 8.41 -24.57
C ILE A 94 9.79 7.10 -25.15
N GLY A 95 8.49 6.85 -24.97
CA GLY A 95 7.84 5.65 -25.50
C GLY A 95 7.80 5.60 -27.03
N VAL A 96 7.64 6.76 -27.69
CA VAL A 96 7.72 6.85 -29.15
C VAL A 96 9.14 6.56 -29.64
N LYS A 97 10.17 7.18 -29.02
CA LYS A 97 11.57 6.87 -29.37
C LYS A 97 11.90 5.41 -29.15
N PHE A 98 11.45 4.83 -28.05
CA PHE A 98 11.68 3.43 -27.74
C PHE A 98 11.03 2.53 -28.80
N PHE A 99 9.77 2.79 -29.18
CA PHE A 99 9.07 2.08 -30.26
C PHE A 99 9.87 2.03 -31.56
N GLU A 100 10.47 3.16 -31.95
CA GLU A 100 11.27 3.28 -33.18
C GLU A 100 12.65 2.64 -33.06
N SER A 101 13.21 2.53 -31.85
CA SER A 101 14.60 2.09 -31.66
C SER A 101 14.74 0.59 -31.45
N CYS A 102 13.77 -0.07 -30.83
CA CYS A 102 13.92 -1.44 -30.33
C CYS A 102 13.39 -2.54 -31.25
N GLY A 103 13.02 -2.22 -32.50
CA GLY A 103 12.49 -3.19 -33.47
C GLY A 103 10.99 -3.46 -33.33
N THR A 104 10.29 -2.66 -32.51
CA THR A 104 8.87 -2.85 -32.24
C THR A 104 8.00 -2.36 -33.38
N LYS A 105 8.46 -1.35 -34.11
CA LYS A 105 7.79 -0.83 -35.30
C LYS A 105 7.66 -1.91 -36.37
N GLU A 106 8.75 -2.58 -36.68
CA GLU A 106 8.84 -3.66 -37.65
C GLU A 106 7.95 -4.83 -37.24
N LEU A 107 7.91 -5.18 -35.95
CA LEU A 107 7.00 -6.21 -35.43
C LEU A 107 5.52 -5.88 -35.74
N ILE A 108 5.10 -4.64 -35.54
CA ILE A 108 3.73 -4.21 -35.79
C ILE A 108 3.44 -4.10 -37.29
N GLU A 109 4.39 -3.61 -38.09
CA GLU A 109 4.24 -3.50 -39.55
C GLU A 109 4.18 -4.88 -40.23
N ASP A 110 5.04 -5.81 -39.84
CA ASP A 110 5.15 -7.13 -40.47
C ASP A 110 4.11 -8.13 -39.94
N HIS A 111 3.71 -8.00 -38.68
CA HIS A 111 2.88 -9.00 -38.00
C HIS A 111 1.64 -8.44 -37.30
N GLY A 112 1.37 -7.12 -37.38
CA GLY A 112 0.21 -6.50 -36.76
C GLY A 112 -1.13 -7.09 -37.21
N SER A 113 -1.27 -7.40 -38.49
CA SER A 113 -2.48 -8.07 -39.03
C SER A 113 -2.72 -9.45 -38.42
N TYR A 114 -1.64 -10.22 -38.20
CA TYR A 114 -1.72 -11.51 -37.52
C TYR A 114 -2.22 -11.32 -36.08
N TYR A 115 -1.63 -10.41 -35.32
CA TYR A 115 -2.05 -10.16 -33.94
C TYR A 115 -3.48 -9.61 -33.85
N ALA A 116 -3.88 -8.73 -34.76
CA ALA A 116 -5.26 -8.25 -34.84
C ALA A 116 -6.25 -9.40 -35.10
N SER A 117 -5.90 -10.38 -35.93
CA SER A 117 -6.74 -11.56 -36.16
C SER A 117 -6.87 -12.44 -34.91
N VAL A 118 -5.79 -12.58 -34.12
CA VAL A 118 -5.80 -13.31 -32.85
C VAL A 118 -6.71 -12.60 -31.83
N MET A 119 -6.64 -11.28 -31.77
CA MET A 119 -7.54 -10.46 -30.94
C MET A 119 -9.00 -10.60 -31.39
N GLN A 120 -9.26 -10.55 -32.70
CA GLN A 120 -10.61 -10.71 -33.26
C GLN A 120 -11.24 -12.06 -32.87
N ALA A 121 -10.45 -13.14 -32.84
CA ALA A 121 -10.93 -14.46 -32.42
C ALA A 121 -11.42 -14.48 -30.96
N GLN A 122 -10.87 -13.61 -30.11
CA GLN A 122 -11.25 -13.47 -28.71
C GLN A 122 -12.47 -12.56 -28.48
N LYS A 123 -12.92 -11.84 -29.51
CA LYS A 123 -14.13 -10.99 -29.51
C LYS A 123 -14.19 -10.02 -28.31
N PRO A 124 -13.22 -9.09 -28.16
CA PRO A 124 -13.31 -8.04 -27.15
C PRO A 124 -14.59 -7.23 -27.32
N SER A 125 -15.21 -6.84 -26.20
CA SER A 125 -16.47 -6.08 -26.20
C SER A 125 -16.29 -4.62 -25.79
N THR A 126 -15.17 -4.28 -25.13
CA THR A 126 -14.87 -2.91 -24.69
C THR A 126 -13.46 -2.50 -25.11
N ALA A 127 -13.21 -1.20 -25.25
CA ALA A 127 -11.86 -0.70 -25.54
C ALA A 127 -10.83 -1.09 -24.47
N LEU A 128 -11.27 -1.28 -23.22
CA LEU A 128 -10.41 -1.79 -22.14
C LEU A 128 -10.02 -3.26 -22.39
N ASP A 129 -10.95 -4.07 -22.89
CA ASP A 129 -10.66 -5.46 -23.29
C ASP A 129 -9.67 -5.46 -24.46
N VAL A 130 -9.83 -4.57 -25.43
CA VAL A 130 -8.90 -4.43 -26.56
C VAL A 130 -7.49 -4.08 -26.07
N GLU A 131 -7.36 -3.12 -25.15
CA GLU A 131 -6.06 -2.73 -24.58
C GLU A 131 -5.38 -3.90 -23.88
N LYS A 132 -6.12 -4.62 -23.03
CA LYS A 132 -5.59 -5.79 -22.32
C LYS A 132 -5.20 -6.91 -23.29
N LEU A 133 -6.07 -7.21 -24.26
CA LEU A 133 -5.83 -8.26 -25.24
C LEU A 133 -4.65 -7.94 -26.16
N ALA A 134 -4.45 -6.69 -26.54
CA ALA A 134 -3.31 -6.27 -27.35
C ALA A 134 -2.00 -6.59 -26.63
N PHE A 135 -1.91 -6.22 -25.35
CA PHE A 135 -0.77 -6.56 -24.51
C PHE A 135 -0.59 -8.08 -24.34
N ASP A 136 -1.65 -8.78 -23.93
CA ASP A 136 -1.59 -10.22 -23.62
C ASP A 136 -1.20 -11.04 -24.86
N THR A 137 -1.75 -10.71 -26.03
CA THR A 137 -1.46 -11.40 -27.30
C THR A 137 0.02 -11.28 -27.66
N LEU A 138 0.59 -10.09 -27.52
CA LEU A 138 2.01 -9.85 -27.78
C LEU A 138 2.88 -10.52 -26.72
N PHE A 139 2.50 -10.42 -25.45
CA PHE A 139 3.26 -10.99 -24.34
C PHE A 139 3.35 -12.51 -24.43
N MET A 140 2.25 -13.19 -24.79
CA MET A 140 2.23 -14.64 -25.02
C MET A 140 3.10 -15.07 -26.20
N ASP A 141 3.26 -14.23 -27.23
CA ASP A 141 4.08 -14.55 -28.41
C ASP A 141 5.55 -14.13 -28.26
N THR A 142 5.94 -13.57 -27.10
CA THR A 142 7.33 -13.15 -26.84
C THR A 142 8.33 -14.29 -26.95
N ALA A 143 7.93 -15.54 -26.76
CA ALA A 143 8.80 -16.70 -26.92
C ALA A 143 9.14 -16.99 -28.39
N SER A 144 8.33 -16.51 -29.35
CA SER A 144 8.48 -16.82 -30.77
C SER A 144 9.68 -16.14 -31.44
N ASP A 145 9.95 -16.58 -32.67
CA ASP A 145 11.04 -16.07 -33.51
C ASP A 145 10.83 -14.61 -33.92
N LYS A 146 9.58 -14.13 -33.94
CA LYS A 146 9.22 -12.74 -34.28
C LYS A 146 9.86 -11.73 -33.32
N PHE A 147 10.15 -12.16 -32.08
CA PHE A 147 10.77 -11.35 -31.05
C PHE A 147 12.30 -11.47 -31.00
N ILE A 148 12.95 -12.26 -31.87
CA ILE A 148 14.42 -12.44 -31.83
C ILE A 148 15.15 -11.10 -31.96
N ALA A 149 14.77 -10.27 -32.92
CA ALA A 149 15.40 -8.95 -33.13
C ALA A 149 15.28 -8.07 -31.88
N ILE A 150 14.09 -8.04 -31.27
CA ILE A 150 13.81 -7.27 -30.06
C ILE A 150 14.58 -7.82 -28.85
N LYS A 151 14.62 -9.15 -28.67
CA LYS A 151 15.40 -9.79 -27.60
C LYS A 151 16.88 -9.46 -27.72
N ASN A 152 17.43 -9.52 -28.94
CA ASN A 152 18.81 -9.15 -29.19
C ASN A 152 19.06 -7.66 -28.90
N TYR A 153 18.13 -6.78 -29.24
CA TYR A 153 18.22 -5.36 -28.89
C TYR A 153 18.24 -5.16 -27.37
N LEU A 154 17.28 -5.74 -26.63
CA LEU A 154 17.16 -5.61 -25.17
C LEU A 154 18.36 -6.22 -24.43
N TYR A 155 18.91 -7.31 -24.95
CA TYR A 155 20.10 -7.94 -24.37
C TYR A 155 21.32 -7.02 -24.47
N ASN A 156 21.49 -6.34 -25.60
CA ASN A 156 22.58 -5.40 -25.83
C ASN A 156 22.32 -4.01 -25.22
N ASN A 157 21.06 -3.65 -25.02
CA ASN A 157 20.61 -2.36 -24.50
C ASN A 157 19.63 -2.59 -23.33
N PRO A 158 20.12 -3.02 -22.15
CA PRO A 158 19.27 -3.28 -20.99
C PRO A 158 18.69 -2.00 -20.37
N GLU A 159 19.20 -0.83 -20.78
CA GLU A 159 18.74 0.48 -20.35
C GLU A 159 18.52 1.39 -21.57
N PHE A 160 17.44 2.17 -21.55
CA PHE A 160 17.10 3.16 -22.55
C PHE A 160 16.82 4.49 -21.87
N GLU A 161 17.55 5.54 -22.24
CA GLU A 161 17.49 6.87 -21.59
C GLU A 161 17.59 6.82 -20.05
N GLY A 162 18.40 5.89 -19.51
CA GLY A 162 18.61 5.71 -18.06
C GLY A 162 17.54 4.89 -17.34
N ILE A 163 16.62 4.27 -18.08
CA ILE A 163 15.54 3.44 -17.55
C ILE A 163 15.80 1.98 -17.95
N LYS A 164 15.70 1.04 -17.01
CA LYS A 164 15.80 -0.39 -17.32
C LYS A 164 14.63 -0.85 -18.20
N VAL A 165 14.95 -1.55 -19.27
CA VAL A 165 13.99 -1.98 -20.28
C VAL A 165 13.95 -3.48 -20.45
N GLY A 166 12.76 -4.01 -20.67
CA GLY A 166 12.53 -5.44 -20.89
C GLY A 166 11.39 -5.73 -21.85
N LEU A 167 11.11 -7.03 -22.01
CA LEU A 167 10.07 -7.51 -22.94
C LEU A 167 8.68 -7.00 -22.59
N LYS A 168 8.39 -6.80 -21.30
CA LYS A 168 7.11 -6.22 -20.86
C LYS A 168 6.91 -4.82 -21.41
N ASP A 169 7.96 -4.01 -21.43
CA ASP A 169 7.89 -2.63 -21.89
C ASP A 169 7.72 -2.56 -23.41
N VAL A 170 8.39 -3.45 -24.14
CA VAL A 170 8.14 -3.67 -25.57
C VAL A 170 6.67 -4.01 -25.80
N CYS A 171 6.13 -5.01 -25.11
CA CYS A 171 4.74 -5.44 -25.28
C CYS A 171 3.75 -4.32 -24.92
N PHE A 172 4.08 -3.48 -23.94
CA PHE A 172 3.27 -2.31 -23.60
C PHE A 172 3.21 -1.29 -24.76
N VAL A 173 4.38 -0.92 -25.30
CA VAL A 173 4.46 0.09 -26.37
C VAL A 173 3.87 -0.44 -27.68
N ALA A 174 4.20 -1.69 -28.03
CA ALA A 174 3.63 -2.43 -29.15
C ALA A 174 2.10 -2.56 -29.01
N GLY A 175 1.63 -2.90 -27.81
CA GLY A 175 0.24 -3.12 -27.48
C GLY A 175 -0.60 -1.86 -27.66
N ILE A 176 -0.08 -0.68 -27.31
CA ILE A 176 -0.75 0.60 -27.57
C ILE A 176 -0.97 0.81 -29.07
N LYS A 177 0.05 0.57 -29.90
CA LYS A 177 -0.09 0.71 -31.37
C LYS A 177 -1.04 -0.33 -31.96
N LEU A 178 -0.97 -1.57 -31.51
CA LEU A 178 -1.86 -2.64 -31.94
C LEU A 178 -3.32 -2.35 -31.55
N ARG A 179 -3.57 -1.86 -30.33
CA ARG A 179 -4.87 -1.39 -29.87
C ARG A 179 -5.41 -0.30 -30.79
N ASP A 180 -4.61 0.72 -31.08
CA ASP A 180 -5.04 1.85 -31.91
C ASP A 180 -5.41 1.40 -33.34
N ILE A 181 -4.62 0.49 -33.93
CA ILE A 181 -4.92 -0.14 -35.22
C ILE A 181 -6.26 -0.90 -35.16
N TYR A 182 -6.47 -1.68 -34.09
CA TYR A 182 -7.68 -2.49 -33.93
C TYR A 182 -8.93 -1.62 -33.71
N LEU A 183 -8.89 -0.63 -32.81
CA LEU A 183 -10.02 0.29 -32.56
C LEU A 183 -10.34 1.18 -33.76
N THR A 184 -9.34 1.51 -34.59
CA THR A 184 -9.58 2.21 -35.86
C THR A 184 -10.42 1.37 -36.81
N ALA A 185 -10.19 0.06 -36.85
CA ALA A 185 -10.96 -0.90 -37.65
C ALA A 185 -12.32 -1.27 -37.03
N HIS A 186 -12.46 -1.13 -35.70
CA HIS A 186 -13.65 -1.48 -34.92
C HIS A 186 -14.22 -0.27 -34.16
N PRO A 187 -14.73 0.75 -34.86
CA PRO A 187 -15.29 1.96 -34.24
C PRO A 187 -16.45 1.68 -33.27
N GLU A 188 -17.14 0.55 -33.40
CA GLU A 188 -18.24 0.12 -32.54
C GLU A 188 -17.83 -0.19 -31.10
N ILE A 189 -16.54 -0.40 -30.84
CA ILE A 189 -15.99 -0.76 -29.53
C ILE A 189 -15.37 0.48 -28.83
N ASP A 190 -15.07 1.54 -29.58
CA ASP A 190 -14.35 2.72 -29.10
C ASP A 190 -15.31 3.69 -28.36
N PRO A 191 -15.16 3.89 -27.04
CA PRO A 191 -16.02 4.79 -26.27
C PRO A 191 -15.70 6.28 -26.49
N ASN A 192 -14.61 6.62 -27.20
CA ASN A 192 -14.17 8.00 -27.42
C ASN A 192 -14.50 8.54 -28.83
N LYS A 193 -15.37 7.85 -29.57
CA LYS A 193 -15.98 8.36 -30.82
C LYS A 193 -17.33 9.00 -30.59
#